data_AF-A0A2D0PUY1-F1
#
_entry.id   AF-A0A2D0PUY1-F1
#
_cell.length_a   1.000
_cell.length_b   1.000
_cell.length_c   1.000
_cell.angle_alpha   90.00
_cell.angle_beta   90.00
_cell.angle_gamma   90.00
#
_symmetry.space_group_name_H-M   'P 1'
#
loop_
_entity.id
_entity.type
_entity.pdbx_description
1 polymer ?
#
loop_
_entity_poly.entity_id
_entity_poly.type
_entity_poly.pdbx_seq_one_letter_code
_entity_poly.pdbx_strand_id
1 'polypeptide(L)'
;MAAPAAESGPCECKSDMASVKAVSSAFPLALRIVAECPVSKARACVLTLPHGSVNTPVFMPVGTQGTMKGITAEQLEQLDCRICLGNTYHLGMRPGPELIEKANGLHGFMNWKRNLLTDSGGFQMVSLVELSEVTEEGVLFRSPYDGKEILLTPEQSVGIQNSLGSDIMMQLDDVVSSTVTGPRVEEAMRRSVRWLDRCISANKNPHRQNLFAIIQGGLNAELRRACLDEMTKRDVPGFAIGGLSGGEEKDDFWKMVTLSTDHLPREKPRYLMGVGYAVDLVVCVALGCDMFDCVFPTRTARFGSALVPWGSLQIKQKQYAKDFQPIDPECECPTCERHSRAYLHALFKSDTAAMHHITIHNISYQRLVCESPASRVYLSRSSLCPGCVR
;
A
#
# COMPACT_ATOMS: atom_id res chain seq x y z
N MET A 1 -58.79 7.25 50.76
CA MET A 1 -58.29 6.22 51.70
C MET A 1 -57.84 5.04 50.85
N ALA A 2 -56.63 5.13 50.28
CA ALA A 2 -55.37 4.62 50.84
C ALA A 2 -55.30 3.07 50.79
N ALA A 3 -54.67 2.56 49.73
CA ALA A 3 -54.19 1.18 49.62
C ALA A 3 -52.65 1.19 49.68
N PRO A 4 -52.02 0.16 50.25
CA PRO A 4 -50.67 0.25 50.83
C PRO A 4 -49.55 0.07 49.81
N ALA A 5 -48.40 0.68 50.13
CA ALA A 5 -47.14 0.55 49.43
C ALA A 5 -46.53 -0.85 49.64
N ALA A 6 -46.04 -1.44 48.56
CA ALA A 6 -45.14 -2.60 48.59
C ALA A 6 -43.79 -2.15 48.03
N GLU A 7 -42.76 -2.25 48.87
CA GLU A 7 -41.37 -1.93 48.58
C GLU A 7 -40.79 -2.93 47.58
N SER A 8 -40.30 -2.44 46.44
CA SER A 8 -39.55 -3.21 45.46
C SER A 8 -38.04 -3.08 45.75
N GLY A 9 -37.45 -4.13 46.31
CA GLY A 9 -35.99 -4.26 46.41
C GLY A 9 -35.34 -4.37 45.02
N PRO A 10 -34.10 -3.86 44.83
CA PRO A 10 -33.44 -3.91 43.55
C PRO A 10 -32.98 -5.32 43.20
N CYS A 11 -33.44 -5.80 42.03
CA CYS A 11 -33.04 -7.05 41.40
C CYS A 11 -31.59 -6.94 40.91
N GLU A 12 -30.65 -7.61 41.58
CA GLU A 12 -29.27 -7.78 41.10
C GLU A 12 -29.24 -8.67 39.85
N CYS A 13 -29.32 -8.06 38.67
CA CYS A 13 -28.92 -8.69 37.42
C CYS A 13 -27.39 -8.61 37.34
N LYS A 14 -26.70 -9.69 37.75
CA LYS A 14 -25.28 -9.90 37.45
C LYS A 14 -25.12 -10.04 35.94
N SER A 15 -24.75 -8.95 35.27
CA SER A 15 -24.22 -9.02 33.91
C SER A 15 -22.81 -9.59 33.99
N ASP A 16 -22.62 -10.81 33.47
CA ASP A 16 -21.30 -11.37 33.17
C ASP A 16 -20.61 -10.49 32.12
N MET A 17 -19.99 -9.40 32.58
CA MET A 17 -18.92 -8.73 31.86
C MET A 17 -17.72 -9.67 31.89
N ALA A 18 -17.69 -10.60 30.93
CA ALA A 18 -16.46 -11.27 30.56
C ALA A 18 -15.43 -10.17 30.26
N SER A 19 -14.47 -10.03 31.16
CA SER A 19 -13.35 -9.11 31.04
C SER A 19 -12.68 -9.32 29.68
N VAL A 20 -12.89 -8.39 28.75
CA VAL A 20 -12.08 -8.28 27.55
C VAL A 20 -10.68 -7.95 28.05
N LYS A 21 -9.85 -8.98 28.21
CA LYS A 21 -8.43 -8.81 28.45
C LYS A 21 -7.91 -7.99 27.28
N ALA A 22 -7.54 -6.74 27.54
CA ALA A 22 -6.76 -5.94 26.62
C ALA A 22 -5.45 -6.71 26.39
N VAL A 23 -5.39 -7.43 25.27
CA VAL A 23 -4.15 -7.98 24.76
C VAL A 23 -3.31 -6.76 24.41
N SER A 24 -2.27 -6.51 25.20
CA SER A 24 -1.23 -5.54 24.87
C SER A 24 -0.81 -5.80 23.42
N SER A 25 -1.13 -4.88 22.50
CA SER A 25 -0.70 -5.01 21.11
C SER A 25 0.81 -4.75 21.08
N ALA A 26 1.61 -5.79 20.83
CA ALA A 26 3.07 -5.70 20.77
C ALA A 26 3.58 -4.73 19.69
N PHE A 27 2.73 -4.41 18.69
CA PHE A 27 3.02 -3.51 17.59
C PHE A 27 2.21 -2.22 17.66
N PRO A 28 2.72 -1.10 17.12
CA PRO A 28 1.96 0.13 16.97
C PRO A 28 0.83 0.02 15.93
N LEU A 29 0.89 -0.98 15.03
CA LEU A 29 -0.20 -1.33 14.13
C LEU A 29 -1.25 -2.20 14.83
N ALA A 30 -2.51 -1.81 14.69
CA ALA A 30 -3.65 -2.67 14.98
C ALA A 30 -4.55 -2.80 13.74
N LEU A 31 -5.03 -4.01 13.46
CA LEU A 31 -6.02 -4.27 12.42
C LEU A 31 -7.35 -4.63 13.08
N ARG A 32 -8.42 -3.98 12.66
CA ARG A 32 -9.80 -4.36 13.03
C ARG A 32 -10.59 -4.69 11.78
N ILE A 33 -11.01 -5.94 11.64
CA ILE A 33 -11.91 -6.38 10.57
C ILE A 33 -13.31 -5.85 10.91
N VAL A 34 -13.89 -5.05 10.01
CA VAL A 34 -15.22 -4.44 10.16
C VAL A 34 -16.29 -5.32 9.53
N ALA A 35 -16.00 -5.86 8.35
CA ALA A 35 -16.91 -6.73 7.61
C ALA A 35 -16.10 -7.66 6.69
N GLU A 36 -16.69 -8.81 6.38
CA GLU A 36 -16.17 -9.78 5.42
C GLU A 36 -17.26 -10.18 4.43
N CYS A 37 -16.85 -10.50 3.22
CA CYS A 37 -17.77 -10.98 2.21
C CYS A 37 -18.21 -12.42 2.50
N PRO A 38 -19.51 -12.76 2.39
CA PRO A 38 -19.95 -14.14 2.52
C PRO A 38 -19.65 -15.00 1.27
N VAL A 39 -19.25 -14.38 0.15
CA VAL A 39 -19.03 -15.07 -1.15
C VAL A 39 -17.56 -15.08 -1.58
N SER A 40 -16.86 -13.96 -1.41
CA SER A 40 -15.44 -13.81 -1.75
C SER A 40 -14.58 -13.72 -0.50
N LYS A 41 -13.26 -13.55 -0.65
CA LYS A 41 -12.32 -13.38 0.47
C LYS A 41 -12.13 -11.91 0.86
N ALA A 42 -12.90 -11.00 0.26
CA ALA A 42 -12.79 -9.57 0.49
C ALA A 42 -13.16 -9.20 1.94
N ARG A 43 -12.43 -8.23 2.48
CA ARG A 43 -12.57 -7.77 3.86
C ARG A 43 -12.46 -6.26 3.90
N ALA A 44 -13.34 -5.63 4.65
CA ALA A 44 -13.24 -4.22 4.99
C ALA A 44 -12.63 -4.11 6.39
N CYS A 45 -11.49 -3.42 6.51
CA CYS A 45 -10.81 -3.27 7.80
C CYS A 45 -10.48 -1.81 8.10
N VAL A 46 -10.16 -1.55 9.37
CA VAL A 46 -9.51 -0.32 9.82
C VAL A 46 -8.13 -0.69 10.33
N LEU A 47 -7.08 -0.16 9.70
CA LEU A 47 -5.72 -0.19 10.22
C LEU A 47 -5.49 1.07 11.04
N THR A 48 -5.13 0.91 12.30
CA THR A 48 -4.63 1.99 13.14
C THR A 48 -3.11 2.00 13.05
N LEU A 49 -2.55 3.13 12.63
CA LEU A 49 -1.11 3.39 12.48
C LEU A 49 -0.74 4.67 13.26
N PRO A 50 0.56 4.92 13.52
CA PRO A 50 1.01 6.07 14.32
C PRO A 50 0.50 7.43 13.83
N HIS A 51 0.39 7.65 12.51
CA HIS A 51 -0.09 8.91 11.92
C HIS A 51 -1.56 8.86 11.46
N GLY A 52 -2.35 7.95 12.04
CA GLY A 52 -3.81 7.93 11.90
C GLY A 52 -4.35 6.60 11.37
N SER A 53 -5.67 6.52 11.22
CA SER A 53 -6.34 5.31 10.72
C SER A 53 -6.44 5.29 9.19
N VAL A 54 -6.38 4.09 8.62
CA VAL A 54 -6.53 3.80 7.19
C VAL A 54 -7.63 2.75 7.02
N ASN A 55 -8.63 3.04 6.20
CA ASN A 55 -9.63 2.05 5.82
C ASN A 55 -9.06 1.17 4.69
N THR A 56 -9.25 -0.15 4.77
CA THR A 56 -8.93 -1.07 3.67
C THR A 56 -10.17 -1.70 3.05
N PRO A 57 -10.16 -2.03 1.75
CA PRO A 57 -9.01 -1.97 0.82
C PRO A 57 -8.48 -0.55 0.52
N VAL A 58 -7.15 -0.39 0.40
CA VAL A 58 -6.52 0.92 0.15
C VAL A 58 -5.53 0.87 -1.01
N PHE A 59 -5.54 1.94 -1.82
CA PHE A 59 -4.51 2.20 -2.82
C PHE A 59 -3.54 3.27 -2.31
N MET A 60 -2.24 3.00 -2.37
CA MET A 60 -1.15 3.88 -1.95
C MET A 60 -0.51 4.53 -3.19
N PRO A 61 -0.64 5.85 -3.36
CA PRO A 61 0.14 6.56 -4.36
C PRO A 61 1.64 6.48 -4.02
N VAL A 62 2.48 6.27 -5.05
CA VAL A 62 3.93 6.08 -4.90
C VAL A 62 4.72 7.37 -5.13
N GLY A 63 5.44 7.79 -4.10
CA GLY A 63 6.35 8.93 -4.06
C GLY A 63 7.82 8.49 -4.15
N THR A 64 8.59 9.15 -5.00
CA THR A 64 9.96 8.71 -5.33
C THR A 64 11.03 9.45 -4.54
N GLN A 65 10.89 10.76 -4.30
CA GLN A 65 11.92 11.60 -3.68
C GLN A 65 11.31 12.56 -2.66
N GLY A 66 10.52 12.02 -1.71
CA GLY A 66 9.79 12.84 -0.74
C GLY A 66 8.68 13.68 -1.37
N THR A 67 8.27 13.31 -2.58
CA THR A 67 7.17 13.95 -3.30
C THR A 67 6.52 12.97 -4.27
N MET A 68 5.22 13.15 -4.45
CA MET A 68 4.45 12.53 -5.52
C MET A 68 4.63 13.35 -6.78
N LYS A 69 5.05 12.72 -7.88
CA LYS A 69 5.35 13.45 -9.12
C LYS A 69 4.12 14.23 -9.61
N GLY A 70 4.24 15.55 -9.54
CA GLY A 70 3.26 16.48 -10.08
C GLY A 70 2.11 16.81 -9.14
N ILE A 71 2.17 16.55 -7.83
CA ILE A 71 1.15 16.99 -6.85
C ILE A 71 1.80 17.28 -5.49
N THR A 72 1.17 18.16 -4.71
CA THR A 72 1.64 18.52 -3.35
C THR A 72 1.06 17.58 -2.28
N ALA A 73 1.66 17.59 -1.09
CA ALA A 73 1.13 16.88 0.08
C ALA A 73 -0.29 17.35 0.42
N GLU A 74 -0.54 18.66 0.39
CA GLU A 74 -1.87 19.25 0.65
C GLU A 74 -2.94 18.73 -0.32
N GLN A 75 -2.59 18.58 -1.61
CA GLN A 75 -3.52 18.05 -2.60
C GLN A 75 -3.83 16.57 -2.38
N LEU A 76 -2.86 15.77 -1.91
CA LEU A 76 -3.12 14.39 -1.49
C LEU A 76 -4.05 14.34 -0.27
N GLU A 77 -3.87 15.25 0.68
CA GLU A 77 -4.76 15.38 1.84
C GLU A 77 -6.18 15.76 1.41
N GLN A 78 -6.32 16.68 0.46
CA GLN A 78 -7.62 17.07 -0.13
C GLN A 78 -8.31 15.91 -0.88
N LEU A 79 -7.53 15.00 -1.48
CA LEU A 79 -8.05 13.77 -2.11
C LEU A 79 -8.39 12.66 -1.11
N ASP A 80 -8.20 12.92 0.19
CA ASP A 80 -8.34 11.99 1.29
C ASP A 80 -7.43 10.73 1.23
N CYS A 81 -6.26 10.84 0.60
CA CYS A 81 -5.26 9.76 0.66
C CYS A 81 -4.76 9.60 2.11
N ARG A 82 -4.99 8.45 2.74
CA ARG A 82 -4.63 8.21 4.16
C ARG A 82 -3.25 7.60 4.38
N ILE A 83 -2.66 7.08 3.31
CA ILE A 83 -1.33 6.48 3.30
C ILE A 83 -0.72 6.61 1.89
N CYS A 84 0.59 6.81 1.83
CA CYS A 84 1.36 6.80 0.58
C CYS A 84 2.63 5.97 0.74
N LEU A 85 3.25 5.61 -0.39
CA LEU A 85 4.51 4.87 -0.40
C LEU A 85 5.68 5.82 -0.69
N GLY A 86 6.70 5.82 0.16
CA GLY A 86 7.99 6.47 -0.06
C GLY A 86 9.04 5.46 -0.53
N ASN A 87 9.81 5.84 -1.54
CA ASN A 87 10.84 4.97 -2.10
C ASN A 87 12.19 5.12 -1.36
N THR A 88 12.59 4.07 -0.63
CA THR A 88 13.80 4.06 0.20
C THR A 88 15.06 4.17 -0.63
N TYR A 89 15.11 3.54 -1.80
CA TYR A 89 16.28 3.57 -2.69
C TYR A 89 16.67 5.00 -3.04
N HIS A 90 15.71 5.78 -3.54
CA HIS A 90 15.96 7.15 -3.94
C HIS A 90 16.24 8.06 -2.75
N LEU A 91 15.45 7.96 -1.68
CA LEU A 91 15.60 8.78 -0.48
C LEU A 91 16.90 8.51 0.28
N GLY A 92 17.34 7.26 0.30
CA GLY A 92 18.58 6.82 0.94
C GLY A 92 19.84 7.38 0.26
N MET A 93 19.76 7.69 -1.04
CA MET A 93 20.87 8.32 -1.77
C MET A 93 20.73 9.84 -1.85
N ARG A 94 19.53 10.35 -2.16
CA ARG A 94 19.28 11.79 -2.35
C ARG A 94 17.87 12.16 -1.84
N PRO A 95 17.77 13.02 -0.82
CA PRO A 95 18.85 13.81 -0.21
C PRO A 95 19.75 13.03 0.78
N GLY A 96 19.41 11.77 1.08
CA GLY A 96 20.13 10.93 2.05
C GLY A 96 19.47 10.95 3.43
N PRO A 97 19.63 9.86 4.22
CA PRO A 97 18.92 9.66 5.48
C PRO A 97 19.30 10.71 6.54
N GLU A 98 20.56 11.14 6.60
CA GLU A 98 21.02 12.12 7.59
C GLU A 98 20.30 13.47 7.48
N LEU A 99 20.02 13.93 6.25
CA LEU A 99 19.31 15.19 6.03
C LEU A 99 17.83 15.05 6.38
N ILE A 100 17.22 13.90 6.03
CA ILE A 100 15.82 13.61 6.34
C ILE A 100 15.61 13.48 7.85
N GLU A 101 16.54 12.84 8.56
CA GLU A 101 16.49 12.72 10.02
C GLU A 101 16.56 14.09 10.70
N LYS A 102 17.44 14.99 10.23
CA LYS A 102 17.50 16.39 10.70
C LYS A 102 16.20 17.18 10.43
N ALA A 103 15.42 16.76 9.43
CA ALA A 103 14.11 17.33 9.11
C ALA A 103 12.95 16.66 9.88
N ASN A 104 13.24 15.90 10.94
CA ASN A 104 12.28 15.10 11.73
C ASN A 104 11.64 13.96 10.92
N GLY A 105 12.45 13.26 10.13
CA GLY A 105 12.00 12.16 9.29
C GLY A 105 11.32 12.63 8.02
N LEU A 106 10.84 11.68 7.22
CA LEU A 106 10.27 11.94 5.91
C LEU A 106 8.97 12.74 6.02
N HIS A 107 8.13 12.46 7.03
CA HIS A 107 6.92 13.24 7.32
C HIS A 107 7.22 14.72 7.49
N GLY A 108 8.23 15.07 8.29
CA GLY A 108 8.66 16.46 8.50
C GLY A 108 9.28 17.06 7.23
N PHE A 109 10.11 16.30 6.52
CA PHE A 109 10.77 16.75 5.29
C PHE A 109 9.79 17.11 4.17
N MET A 110 8.74 16.31 3.96
CA MET A 110 7.74 16.54 2.90
C MET A 110 6.47 17.24 3.40
N ASN A 111 6.41 17.58 4.70
CA ASN A 111 5.22 18.09 5.38
C ASN A 111 3.97 17.19 5.16
N TRP A 112 4.15 15.87 5.30
CA TRP A 112 3.08 14.89 5.21
C TRP A 112 2.65 14.44 6.60
N LYS A 113 1.37 14.66 6.93
CA LYS A 113 0.84 14.45 8.29
C LYS A 113 0.13 13.11 8.48
N ARG A 114 0.05 12.30 7.43
CA ARG A 114 -0.66 11.01 7.43
C ARG A 114 0.32 9.85 7.33
N ASN A 115 -0.18 8.63 7.22
CA ASN A 115 0.67 7.45 7.27
C ASN A 115 1.58 7.32 6.04
N LEU A 116 2.73 6.68 6.22
CA LEU A 116 3.70 6.43 5.18
C LEU A 116 4.22 5.00 5.25
N LEU A 117 4.24 4.32 4.10
CA LEU A 117 4.93 3.05 3.92
C LEU A 117 6.24 3.30 3.18
N THR A 118 7.34 2.68 3.59
CA THR A 118 8.59 2.66 2.81
C THR A 118 8.83 1.28 2.23
N ASP A 119 9.16 1.20 0.94
CA ASP A 119 9.73 -0.02 0.38
C ASP A 119 11.15 -0.26 0.90
N SER A 120 11.75 -1.41 0.61
CA SER A 120 13.09 -1.75 1.08
C SER A 120 14.21 -1.24 0.17
N GLY A 121 13.86 -0.80 -1.04
CA GLY A 121 14.79 -0.42 -2.12
C GLY A 121 15.31 -1.58 -2.98
N GLY A 122 15.02 -2.84 -2.62
CA GLY A 122 15.55 -4.02 -3.32
C GLY A 122 15.10 -4.12 -4.78
N PHE A 123 13.80 -3.90 -5.05
CA PHE A 123 13.25 -3.96 -6.41
C PHE A 123 13.91 -2.95 -7.36
N GLN A 124 14.13 -1.71 -6.89
CA GLN A 124 14.72 -0.65 -7.73
C GLN A 124 16.18 -0.95 -8.06
N MET A 125 16.92 -1.56 -7.14
CA MET A 125 18.30 -1.94 -7.38
C MET A 125 18.42 -3.00 -8.47
N VAL A 126 17.56 -4.03 -8.43
CA VAL A 126 17.58 -5.13 -9.40
C VAL A 126 16.99 -4.72 -10.76
N SER A 127 15.99 -3.83 -10.78
CA SER A 127 15.29 -3.43 -12.02
C SER A 127 15.90 -2.23 -12.75
N LEU A 128 16.68 -1.37 -12.08
CA LEU A 128 17.24 -0.15 -12.68
C LEU A 128 18.74 -0.21 -12.93
N VAL A 129 19.45 -1.22 -12.43
CA VAL A 129 20.92 -1.31 -12.54
C VAL A 129 21.29 -2.61 -13.25
N GLU A 130 21.75 -2.51 -14.51
CA GLU A 130 22.28 -3.65 -15.28
C GLU A 130 23.44 -4.38 -14.57
N LEU A 131 24.02 -3.77 -13.54
CA LEU A 131 25.14 -4.23 -12.74
C LEU A 131 24.73 -4.36 -11.26
N SER A 132 23.80 -5.27 -10.96
CA SER A 132 23.49 -5.67 -9.59
C SER A 132 23.90 -7.13 -9.33
N GLU A 133 24.59 -7.37 -8.22
CA GLU A 133 24.92 -8.71 -7.73
C GLU A 133 24.26 -8.95 -6.37
N VAL A 134 23.56 -10.07 -6.21
CA VAL A 134 22.92 -10.43 -4.95
C VAL A 134 23.69 -11.55 -4.27
N THR A 135 24.24 -11.25 -3.10
CA THR A 135 24.97 -12.22 -2.25
C THR A 135 24.17 -12.49 -0.98
N GLU A 136 24.67 -13.33 -0.07
CA GLU A 136 24.03 -13.48 1.25
C GLU A 136 24.12 -12.21 2.10
N GLU A 137 25.15 -11.39 1.90
CA GLU A 137 25.39 -10.17 2.68
C GLU A 137 24.35 -9.09 2.36
N GLY A 138 24.03 -8.92 1.07
CA GLY A 138 23.12 -7.89 0.58
C GLY A 138 23.09 -7.81 -0.94
N VAL A 139 22.61 -6.68 -1.45
CA VAL A 139 22.60 -6.34 -2.88
C VAL A 139 23.72 -5.35 -3.16
N LEU A 140 24.69 -5.76 -3.98
CA LEU A 140 25.74 -4.89 -4.48
C LEU A 140 25.27 -4.27 -5.80
N PHE A 141 25.36 -2.96 -5.93
CA PHE A 141 24.93 -2.25 -7.14
C PHE A 141 25.75 -0.98 -7.34
N ARG A 142 25.78 -0.49 -8.59
CA ARG A 142 26.33 0.83 -8.89
C ARG A 142 25.25 1.89 -8.84
N SER A 143 25.50 2.95 -8.07
CA SER A 143 24.67 4.14 -8.03
C SER A 143 24.54 4.74 -9.44
N PRO A 144 23.31 4.97 -9.94
CA PRO A 144 23.10 5.58 -11.25
C PRO A 144 23.44 7.09 -11.25
N TYR A 145 23.73 7.66 -10.08
CA TYR A 145 23.96 9.09 -9.91
C TYR A 145 25.44 9.48 -9.95
N ASP A 146 26.32 8.64 -9.41
CA ASP A 146 27.75 8.91 -9.28
C ASP A 146 28.64 7.69 -9.60
N GLY A 147 28.03 6.55 -9.96
CA GLY A 147 28.75 5.34 -10.38
C GLY A 147 29.41 4.58 -9.24
N LYS A 148 29.29 5.04 -7.99
CA LYS A 148 29.89 4.34 -6.84
C LYS A 148 29.20 3.01 -6.59
N GLU A 149 29.99 2.02 -6.24
CA GLU A 149 29.48 0.74 -5.77
C GLU A 149 28.98 0.87 -4.35
N ILE A 150 27.75 0.40 -4.13
CA ILE A 150 27.07 0.45 -2.85
C ILE A 150 26.57 -0.97 -2.56
N LEU A 151 26.90 -1.46 -1.37
CA LEU A 151 26.26 -2.64 -0.81
C LEU A 151 25.07 -2.18 0.01
N LEU A 152 23.88 -2.73 -0.26
CA LEU A 152 22.70 -2.59 0.60
C LEU A 152 22.42 -3.91 1.30
N THR A 153 22.69 -3.96 2.60
CA THR A 153 22.32 -5.09 3.46
C THR A 153 20.91 -4.91 4.05
N PRO A 154 20.27 -6.00 4.54
CA PRO A 154 19.08 -5.94 5.39
C PRO A 154 19.15 -4.91 6.51
N GLU A 155 20.29 -4.82 7.22
CA GLU A 155 20.48 -3.88 8.32
C GLU A 155 20.53 -2.43 7.85
N GLN A 156 21.20 -2.17 6.73
CA GLN A 156 21.29 -0.84 6.14
C GLN A 156 19.92 -0.38 5.60
N SER A 157 19.18 -1.26 4.92
CA SER A 157 17.83 -0.96 4.44
C SER A 157 16.90 -0.57 5.59
N VAL A 158 16.89 -1.35 6.68
CA VAL A 158 16.10 -1.03 7.88
C VAL A 158 16.62 0.24 8.56
N GLY A 159 17.93 0.45 8.62
CA GLY A 159 18.54 1.67 9.15
C GLY A 159 18.09 2.93 8.41
N ILE A 160 18.07 2.90 7.07
CA ILE A 160 17.55 4.00 6.26
C ILE A 160 16.07 4.23 6.58
N GLN A 161 15.24 3.18 6.56
CA GLN A 161 13.81 3.30 6.87
C GLN A 161 13.53 3.79 8.30
N ASN A 162 14.40 3.47 9.26
CA ASN A 162 14.37 4.02 10.60
C ASN A 162 14.62 5.54 10.62
N SER A 163 15.62 6.04 9.88
CA SER A 163 15.86 7.49 9.70
C SER A 163 14.74 8.18 8.92
N LEU A 164 14.10 7.49 7.97
CA LEU A 164 12.93 8.01 7.25
C LEU A 164 11.69 8.12 8.16
N GLY A 165 11.57 7.30 9.20
CA GLY A 165 10.47 7.38 10.17
C GLY A 165 9.11 6.96 9.63
N SER A 166 9.06 6.08 8.63
CA SER A 166 7.81 5.53 8.07
C SER A 166 7.00 4.70 9.08
N ASP A 167 5.68 4.70 8.94
CA ASP A 167 4.75 3.93 9.77
C ASP A 167 4.81 2.42 9.49
N ILE A 168 5.05 2.07 8.23
CA ILE A 168 5.24 0.70 7.76
C ILE A 168 6.56 0.65 6.99
N MET A 169 7.38 -0.34 7.31
CA MET A 169 8.65 -0.64 6.67
C MET A 169 8.56 -1.99 5.99
N MET A 170 9.15 -2.11 4.82
CA MET A 170 9.29 -3.40 4.14
C MET A 170 10.65 -4.02 4.46
N GLN A 171 10.70 -5.33 4.70
CA GLN A 171 11.98 -6.04 4.75
C GLN A 171 12.75 -5.91 3.42
N LEU A 172 14.07 -5.96 3.47
CA LEU A 172 14.84 -6.24 2.26
C LEU A 172 14.66 -7.70 1.87
N ASP A 173 14.38 -7.94 0.61
CA ASP A 173 14.17 -9.25 0.02
C ASP A 173 15.00 -9.43 -1.26
N ASP A 174 15.22 -10.69 -1.62
CA ASP A 174 15.91 -11.04 -2.86
C ASP A 174 14.88 -11.18 -3.98
N VAL A 175 14.71 -10.10 -4.74
CA VAL A 175 13.66 -10.01 -5.76
C VAL A 175 14.10 -10.68 -7.05
N VAL A 176 13.24 -11.57 -7.54
CA VAL A 176 13.40 -12.24 -8.83
C VAL A 176 12.16 -11.96 -9.69
N SER A 177 12.36 -11.71 -10.99
CA SER A 177 11.26 -11.55 -11.94
C SER A 177 10.32 -12.77 -11.89
N SER A 178 9.02 -12.54 -11.95
CA SER A 178 8.00 -13.60 -11.94
C SER A 178 8.15 -14.59 -13.10
N THR A 179 8.77 -14.16 -14.20
CA THR A 179 9.03 -14.98 -15.40
C THR A 179 10.29 -15.85 -15.30
N VAL A 180 11.15 -15.64 -14.30
CA VAL A 180 12.34 -16.47 -14.07
C VAL A 180 11.92 -17.79 -13.44
N THR A 181 12.51 -18.88 -13.90
CA THR A 181 12.25 -20.24 -13.41
C THR A 181 13.55 -20.92 -12.95
N GLY A 182 13.43 -22.04 -12.25
CA GLY A 182 14.57 -22.86 -11.82
C GLY A 182 15.16 -22.47 -10.45
N PRO A 183 16.39 -22.95 -10.15
CA PRO A 183 16.98 -22.89 -8.81
C PRO A 183 17.14 -21.48 -8.23
N ARG A 184 17.23 -20.46 -9.10
CA ARG A 184 17.37 -19.07 -8.68
C ARG A 184 16.19 -18.58 -7.84
N VAL A 185 14.96 -19.04 -8.16
CA VAL A 185 13.73 -18.65 -7.45
C VAL A 185 13.73 -19.22 -6.03
N GLU A 186 14.14 -20.48 -5.87
CA GLU A 186 14.25 -21.14 -4.58
C GLU A 186 15.31 -20.48 -3.70
N GLU A 187 16.49 -20.18 -4.25
CA GLU A 187 17.54 -19.49 -3.50
C GLU A 187 17.10 -18.08 -3.07
N ALA A 188 16.43 -17.32 -3.95
CA ALA A 188 15.90 -15.99 -3.62
C ALA A 188 14.90 -16.06 -2.46
N MET A 189 13.99 -17.03 -2.54
CA MET A 189 12.98 -17.26 -1.50
C MET A 189 13.64 -17.60 -0.17
N ARG A 190 14.57 -18.55 -0.15
CA ARG A 190 15.29 -18.96 1.07
C ARG A 190 16.14 -17.84 1.65
N ARG A 191 16.82 -17.06 0.81
CA ARG A 191 17.58 -15.87 1.22
C ARG A 191 16.66 -14.81 1.83
N SER A 192 15.52 -14.54 1.22
CA SER A 192 14.52 -13.60 1.75
C SER A 192 14.05 -14.01 3.15
N VAL A 193 13.87 -15.32 3.41
CA VAL A 193 13.55 -15.83 4.76
C VAL A 193 14.66 -15.51 5.77
N ARG A 194 15.93 -15.75 5.41
CA ARG A 194 17.07 -15.43 6.29
C ARG A 194 17.22 -13.92 6.50
N TRP A 195 16.96 -13.13 5.46
CA TRP A 195 17.02 -11.67 5.52
C TRP A 195 15.91 -11.06 6.36
N LEU A 196 14.74 -11.69 6.47
CA LEU A 196 13.70 -11.26 7.42
C LEU A 196 14.24 -11.21 8.85
N ASP A 197 14.95 -12.25 9.31
CA ASP A 197 15.47 -12.31 10.68
C ASP A 197 16.48 -11.18 10.95
N ARG A 198 17.29 -10.85 9.93
CA ARG A 198 18.23 -9.73 9.97
C ARG A 198 17.50 -8.39 10.02
N CYS A 199 16.46 -8.21 9.20
CA CYS A 199 15.64 -7.00 9.22
C CYS A 199 14.91 -6.81 10.56
N ILE A 200 14.34 -7.87 11.13
CA ILE A 200 13.68 -7.82 12.45
C ILE A 200 14.70 -7.37 13.51
N SER A 201 15.89 -7.98 13.52
CA SER A 201 16.94 -7.67 14.49
C SER A 201 17.49 -6.25 14.33
N ALA A 202 17.50 -5.70 13.12
CA ALA A 202 18.01 -4.37 12.81
C ALA A 202 17.04 -3.22 13.17
N ASN A 203 15.75 -3.51 13.36
CA ASN A 203 14.76 -2.46 13.61
C ASN A 203 14.93 -1.86 15.02
N LYS A 204 15.35 -0.59 15.08
CA LYS A 204 15.57 0.15 16.33
C LYS A 204 14.30 0.78 16.89
N ASN A 205 13.22 0.83 16.11
CA ASN A 205 11.98 1.53 16.45
C ASN A 205 10.73 0.60 16.43
N PRO A 206 10.76 -0.61 17.02
CA PRO A 206 9.65 -1.56 16.91
C PRO A 206 8.33 -1.07 17.52
N HIS A 207 8.38 -0.12 18.46
CA HIS A 207 7.21 0.50 19.08
C HIS A 207 6.60 1.64 18.27
N ARG A 208 7.24 2.05 17.15
CA ARG A 208 6.78 3.16 16.30
C ARG A 208 6.67 2.80 14.83
N GLN A 209 7.45 1.84 14.34
CA GLN A 209 7.50 1.47 12.92
C GLN A 209 7.26 -0.03 12.74
N ASN A 210 6.36 -0.37 11.83
CA ASN A 210 5.88 -1.73 11.62
C ASN A 210 6.62 -2.41 10.47
N LEU A 211 7.43 -3.43 10.74
CA LEU A 211 8.17 -4.17 9.70
C LEU A 211 7.30 -5.29 9.09
N PHE A 212 7.01 -5.22 7.79
CA PHE A 212 6.28 -6.26 7.07
C PHE A 212 7.26 -7.26 6.43
N ALA A 213 6.92 -8.53 6.55
CA ALA A 213 7.59 -9.60 5.81
C ALA A 213 7.06 -9.66 4.37
N ILE A 214 7.91 -10.05 3.40
CA ILE A 214 7.53 -10.18 1.99
C ILE A 214 7.55 -11.66 1.61
N ILE A 215 6.40 -12.20 1.26
CA ILE A 215 6.26 -13.56 0.75
C ILE A 215 6.76 -13.61 -0.69
N GLN A 216 7.72 -14.52 -0.93
CA GLN A 216 8.36 -14.79 -2.22
C GLN A 216 8.02 -16.20 -2.74
N GLY A 217 8.73 -16.67 -3.77
CA GLY A 217 8.55 -18.00 -4.38
C GLY A 217 8.16 -17.98 -5.86
N GLY A 218 8.09 -16.81 -6.48
CA GLY A 218 7.72 -16.65 -7.90
C GLY A 218 6.34 -17.26 -8.22
N LEU A 219 6.22 -17.87 -9.39
CA LEU A 219 5.02 -18.59 -9.85
C LEU A 219 4.99 -20.07 -9.45
N ASN A 220 5.86 -20.51 -8.53
CA ASN A 220 5.90 -21.88 -8.05
C ASN A 220 5.09 -22.00 -6.75
N ALA A 221 3.99 -22.76 -6.79
CA ALA A 221 3.10 -22.95 -5.65
C ALA A 221 3.78 -23.61 -4.43
N GLU A 222 4.70 -24.55 -4.65
CA GLU A 222 5.40 -25.25 -3.58
C GLU A 222 6.38 -24.31 -2.88
N LEU A 223 7.17 -23.54 -3.64
CA LEU A 223 8.10 -22.55 -3.08
C LEU A 223 7.36 -21.42 -2.36
N ARG A 224 6.23 -20.97 -2.90
CA ARG A 224 5.39 -19.94 -2.25
C ARG A 224 4.82 -20.45 -0.93
N ARG A 225 4.36 -21.70 -0.88
CA ARG A 225 3.91 -22.36 0.36
C ARG A 225 5.04 -22.51 1.37
N ALA A 226 6.21 -22.99 0.94
CA ALA A 226 7.38 -23.08 1.81
C ALA A 226 7.78 -21.70 2.38
N CYS A 227 7.71 -20.64 1.57
CA CYS A 227 7.97 -19.28 2.04
C CYS A 227 6.94 -18.83 3.08
N LEU A 228 5.64 -19.06 2.83
CA LEU A 228 4.57 -18.78 3.80
C LEU A 228 4.80 -19.50 5.12
N ASP A 229 5.06 -20.81 5.07
CA ASP A 229 5.25 -21.65 6.25
C ASP A 229 6.47 -21.19 7.08
N GLU A 230 7.54 -20.74 6.44
CA GLU A 230 8.72 -20.22 7.14
C GLU A 230 8.52 -18.80 7.68
N MET A 231 8.00 -17.87 6.86
CA MET A 231 7.84 -16.46 7.22
C MET A 231 6.83 -16.27 8.35
N THR A 232 5.74 -17.04 8.35
CA THR A 232 4.67 -16.92 9.35
C THR A 232 5.05 -17.47 10.73
N LYS A 233 6.20 -18.13 10.86
CA LYS A 233 6.79 -18.46 12.18
C LYS A 233 7.25 -17.22 12.95
N ARG A 234 7.50 -16.10 12.25
CA ARG A 234 7.85 -14.82 12.87
C ARG A 234 6.57 -14.02 13.12
N ASP A 235 6.38 -13.53 14.34
CA ASP A 235 5.30 -12.58 14.63
C ASP A 235 5.70 -11.20 14.11
N VAL A 236 5.20 -10.85 12.93
CA VAL A 236 5.36 -9.54 12.30
C VAL A 236 4.01 -8.82 12.20
N PRO A 237 3.96 -7.48 12.20
CA PRO A 237 2.71 -6.71 12.16
C PRO A 237 1.90 -6.87 10.87
N GLY A 238 2.50 -7.33 9.78
CA GLY A 238 1.82 -7.53 8.50
C GLY A 238 2.66 -8.26 7.47
N PHE A 239 2.02 -8.66 6.37
CA PHE A 239 2.65 -9.42 5.31
C PHE A 239 2.36 -8.80 3.95
N ALA A 240 3.39 -8.75 3.11
CA ALA A 240 3.28 -8.42 1.72
C ALA A 240 3.42 -9.65 0.82
N ILE A 241 2.82 -9.57 -0.35
CA ILE A 241 2.89 -10.55 -1.42
C ILE A 241 3.78 -9.93 -2.50
N GLY A 242 5.02 -10.42 -2.60
CA GLY A 242 6.04 -9.93 -3.54
C GLY A 242 6.30 -10.89 -4.70
N GLY A 243 7.20 -10.46 -5.60
CA GLY A 243 7.65 -11.27 -6.73
C GLY A 243 6.58 -11.56 -7.78
N LEU A 244 5.56 -10.70 -7.85
CA LEU A 244 4.43 -10.75 -8.79
C LEU A 244 4.29 -9.41 -9.53
N SER A 245 3.42 -9.36 -10.53
CA SER A 245 3.18 -8.23 -11.42
C SER A 245 4.41 -7.83 -12.26
N GLY A 246 5.23 -8.83 -12.64
CA GLY A 246 6.49 -8.69 -13.39
C GLY A 246 6.41 -9.07 -14.88
N GLY A 247 5.23 -9.44 -15.38
CA GLY A 247 4.99 -9.81 -16.78
C GLY A 247 4.38 -11.19 -16.98
N GLU A 248 3.97 -11.86 -15.90
CA GLU A 248 3.27 -13.13 -15.94
C GLU A 248 1.83 -13.03 -16.47
N GLU A 249 1.30 -14.18 -16.89
CA GLU A 249 -0.11 -14.31 -17.27
C GLU A 249 -1.05 -14.16 -16.06
N LYS A 250 -2.25 -13.64 -16.30
CA LYS A 250 -3.22 -13.34 -15.23
C LYS A 250 -3.66 -14.56 -14.44
N ASP A 251 -3.81 -15.69 -15.10
CA ASP A 251 -4.22 -16.94 -14.45
C ASP A 251 -3.18 -17.42 -13.45
N ASP A 252 -1.89 -17.26 -13.75
CA ASP A 252 -0.82 -17.68 -12.85
C ASP A 252 -0.63 -16.68 -11.70
N PHE A 253 -0.72 -15.38 -12.02
CA PHE A 253 -0.75 -14.30 -11.03
C PHE A 253 -1.85 -14.51 -9.98
N TRP A 254 -3.10 -14.70 -10.41
CA TRP A 254 -4.23 -14.84 -9.48
C TRP A 254 -4.16 -16.12 -8.65
N LYS A 255 -3.66 -17.25 -9.21
CA LYS A 255 -3.41 -18.47 -8.43
C LYS A 255 -2.42 -18.22 -7.30
N MET A 256 -1.34 -17.48 -7.57
CA MET A 256 -0.33 -17.16 -6.55
C MET A 256 -0.86 -16.19 -5.49
N VAL A 257 -1.64 -15.19 -5.88
CA VAL A 257 -2.33 -14.29 -4.93
C VAL A 257 -3.28 -15.08 -4.03
N THR A 258 -4.11 -15.93 -4.62
CA THR A 258 -5.07 -16.80 -3.90
C THR A 258 -4.35 -17.71 -2.90
N LEU A 259 -3.27 -18.36 -3.34
CA LEU A 259 -2.46 -19.22 -2.48
C LEU A 259 -1.89 -18.43 -1.29
N SER A 260 -1.37 -17.23 -1.53
CA SER A 260 -0.85 -16.38 -0.47
C SER A 260 -1.94 -15.97 0.52
N THR A 261 -3.08 -15.45 0.06
CA THR A 261 -4.14 -14.98 0.96
C THR A 261 -4.84 -16.08 1.75
N ASP A 262 -4.79 -17.33 1.28
CA ASP A 262 -5.32 -18.51 2.00
C ASP A 262 -4.49 -18.92 3.21
N HIS A 263 -3.18 -18.65 3.18
CA HIS A 263 -2.25 -19.11 4.21
C HIS A 263 -1.76 -17.96 5.12
N LEU A 264 -1.93 -16.71 4.69
CA LEU A 264 -1.57 -15.56 5.50
C LEU A 264 -2.51 -15.39 6.71
N PRO A 265 -1.97 -15.10 7.91
CA PRO A 265 -2.77 -14.93 9.13
C PRO A 265 -3.93 -13.95 8.94
N ARG A 266 -5.13 -14.38 9.35
CA ARG A 266 -6.34 -13.56 9.20
C ARG A 266 -6.23 -12.21 9.92
N GLU A 267 -5.66 -12.17 11.11
CA GLU A 267 -5.59 -10.94 11.91
C GLU A 267 -4.49 -9.95 11.48
N LYS A 268 -3.84 -10.19 10.33
CA LYS A 268 -2.75 -9.34 9.82
C LYS A 268 -3.13 -8.77 8.45
N PRO A 269 -2.69 -7.54 8.13
CA PRO A 269 -2.94 -6.93 6.82
C PRO A 269 -2.12 -7.62 5.73
N ARG A 270 -2.70 -7.66 4.53
CA ARG A 270 -2.16 -8.32 3.34
C ARG A 270 -1.92 -7.29 2.25
N TYR A 271 -0.67 -7.01 1.96
CA TYR A 271 -0.24 -6.00 1.01
C TYR A 271 0.23 -6.63 -0.31
N LEU A 272 -0.48 -6.39 -1.41
CA LEU A 272 -0.04 -6.86 -2.74
C LEU A 272 0.76 -5.77 -3.44
N MET A 273 2.06 -6.01 -3.61
CA MET A 273 3.02 -5.02 -4.08
C MET A 273 2.94 -4.80 -5.59
N GLY A 274 2.98 -3.54 -6.03
CA GLY A 274 3.16 -3.14 -7.43
C GLY A 274 1.93 -3.22 -8.33
N VAL A 275 0.75 -3.52 -7.79
CA VAL A 275 -0.49 -3.72 -8.56
C VAL A 275 -1.30 -2.43 -8.63
N GLY A 276 -1.66 -2.03 -9.86
CA GLY A 276 -2.38 -0.77 -10.09
C GLY A 276 -3.38 -0.74 -11.23
N TYR A 277 -3.64 -1.83 -11.95
CA TYR A 277 -4.75 -1.80 -12.91
C TYR A 277 -6.07 -2.00 -12.16
N ALA A 278 -7.10 -1.23 -12.52
CA ALA A 278 -8.37 -1.21 -11.79
C ALA A 278 -9.01 -2.60 -11.67
N VAL A 279 -8.98 -3.39 -12.75
CA VAL A 279 -9.48 -4.77 -12.74
C VAL A 279 -8.71 -5.64 -11.75
N ASP A 280 -7.38 -5.54 -11.73
CA ASP A 280 -6.55 -6.32 -10.81
C ASP A 280 -6.80 -5.93 -9.36
N LEU A 281 -7.02 -4.65 -9.07
CA LEU A 281 -7.37 -4.20 -7.72
C LEU A 281 -8.66 -4.86 -7.25
N VAL A 282 -9.74 -4.79 -8.04
CA VAL A 282 -11.04 -5.37 -7.68
C VAL A 282 -10.92 -6.90 -7.51
N VAL A 283 -10.23 -7.58 -8.43
CA VAL A 283 -10.04 -9.04 -8.35
C VAL A 283 -9.21 -9.40 -7.11
N CYS A 284 -8.09 -8.73 -6.87
CA CYS A 284 -7.22 -9.06 -5.74
C CYS A 284 -7.86 -8.71 -4.39
N VAL A 285 -8.73 -7.70 -4.32
CA VAL A 285 -9.60 -7.46 -3.17
C VAL A 285 -10.53 -8.66 -2.95
N ALA A 286 -11.19 -9.15 -4.00
CA ALA A 286 -12.02 -10.36 -3.91
C ALA A 286 -11.22 -11.61 -3.51
N LEU A 287 -9.92 -11.65 -3.80
CA LEU A 287 -8.98 -12.68 -3.35
C LEU A 287 -8.45 -12.45 -1.93
N GLY A 288 -8.78 -11.33 -1.28
CA GLY A 288 -8.51 -11.07 0.14
C GLY A 288 -7.27 -10.22 0.43
N CYS A 289 -6.80 -9.43 -0.53
CA CYS A 289 -5.77 -8.41 -0.32
C CYS A 289 -6.37 -7.11 0.24
N ASP A 290 -5.64 -6.43 1.12
CA ASP A 290 -6.08 -5.22 1.83
C ASP A 290 -5.40 -3.94 1.34
N MET A 291 -4.16 -4.04 0.84
CA MET A 291 -3.34 -2.87 0.47
C MET A 291 -2.71 -3.08 -0.90
N PHE A 292 -2.56 -1.98 -1.65
CA PHE A 292 -1.98 -1.96 -2.99
C PHE A 292 -1.17 -0.67 -3.18
N ASP A 293 -0.19 -0.71 -4.07
CA ASP A 293 0.54 0.48 -4.52
C ASP A 293 0.84 0.38 -6.01
N CYS A 294 0.88 1.53 -6.70
CA CYS A 294 1.41 1.55 -8.04
C CYS A 294 1.78 2.96 -8.50
N VAL A 295 2.82 3.05 -9.32
CA VAL A 295 3.14 4.29 -10.06
C VAL A 295 2.19 4.55 -11.23
N PHE A 296 1.40 3.55 -11.65
CA PHE A 296 0.55 3.60 -12.84
C PHE A 296 -0.31 4.88 -12.96
N PRO A 297 -1.13 5.29 -11.97
CA PRO A 297 -1.99 6.47 -12.11
C PRO A 297 -1.20 7.76 -12.37
N THR A 298 -0.11 7.99 -11.64
CA THR A 298 0.69 9.22 -11.78
C THR A 298 1.58 9.17 -13.02
N ARG A 299 2.13 8.01 -13.35
CA ARG A 299 2.95 7.83 -14.56
C ARG A 299 2.14 8.03 -15.82
N THR A 300 0.98 7.38 -15.93
CA THR A 300 0.14 7.43 -17.13
C THR A 300 -0.53 8.80 -17.31
N ALA A 301 -0.83 9.51 -16.22
CA ALA A 301 -1.30 10.89 -16.26
C ALA A 301 -0.33 11.81 -17.01
N ARG A 302 0.97 11.70 -16.71
CA ARG A 302 2.04 12.47 -17.39
C ARG A 302 2.24 12.10 -18.85
N PHE A 303 1.68 10.97 -19.30
CA PHE A 303 1.63 10.59 -20.70
C PHE A 303 0.29 10.94 -21.37
N GLY A 304 -0.65 11.53 -20.64
CA GLY A 304 -1.93 12.02 -21.16
C GLY A 304 -3.06 11.01 -21.13
N SER A 305 -2.90 9.95 -20.35
CA SER A 305 -3.94 8.94 -20.14
C SER A 305 -4.69 9.26 -18.84
N ALA A 306 -5.97 9.60 -18.97
CA ALA A 306 -6.88 9.74 -17.85
C ALA A 306 -7.65 8.42 -17.62
N LEU A 307 -7.73 7.95 -16.39
CA LEU A 307 -8.41 6.71 -16.02
C LEU A 307 -9.90 6.94 -15.83
N VAL A 308 -10.75 6.06 -16.34
CA VAL A 308 -12.21 6.14 -16.23
C VAL A 308 -12.81 4.74 -16.05
N PRO A 309 -14.03 4.59 -15.49
CA PRO A 309 -14.64 3.28 -15.25
C PRO A 309 -14.73 2.39 -16.51
N TRP A 310 -14.88 3.02 -17.68
CA TRP A 310 -14.98 2.33 -18.98
C TRP A 310 -13.64 2.25 -19.74
N GLY A 311 -12.51 2.46 -19.06
CA GLY A 311 -11.17 2.26 -19.63
C GLY A 311 -10.23 3.45 -19.42
N SER A 312 -9.70 4.00 -20.52
CA SER A 312 -8.79 5.16 -20.46
C SER A 312 -9.07 6.16 -21.57
N LEU A 313 -8.97 7.45 -21.25
CA LEU A 313 -9.07 8.54 -22.21
C LEU A 313 -7.67 9.06 -22.50
N GLN A 314 -7.25 8.93 -23.76
CA GLN A 314 -6.00 9.51 -24.23
C GLN A 314 -6.23 10.99 -24.58
N ILE A 315 -6.12 11.88 -23.61
CA ILE A 315 -6.46 13.32 -23.69
C ILE A 315 -5.77 14.02 -24.87
N LYS A 316 -4.62 13.53 -25.33
CA LYS A 316 -3.90 14.03 -26.53
C LYS A 316 -4.63 13.80 -27.86
N GLN A 317 -5.63 12.91 -27.92
CA GLN A 317 -6.35 12.59 -29.15
C GLN A 317 -7.22 13.77 -29.62
N LYS A 318 -7.28 13.97 -30.94
CA LYS A 318 -7.99 15.11 -31.57
C LYS A 318 -9.47 15.18 -31.21
N GLN A 319 -10.11 14.05 -30.92
CA GLN A 319 -11.53 14.00 -30.54
C GLN A 319 -11.85 14.85 -29.30
N TYR A 320 -10.87 15.02 -28.40
CA TYR A 320 -11.06 15.81 -27.18
C TYR A 320 -10.85 17.32 -27.39
N ALA A 321 -10.36 17.76 -28.56
CA ALA A 321 -10.03 19.18 -28.80
C ALA A 321 -11.23 20.14 -28.68
N LYS A 322 -12.46 19.63 -28.83
CA LYS A 322 -13.71 20.38 -28.69
C LYS A 322 -14.70 19.71 -27.72
N ASP A 323 -14.21 18.77 -26.92
CA ASP A 323 -15.03 18.06 -25.93
C ASP A 323 -15.06 18.86 -24.62
N PHE A 324 -16.16 19.58 -24.37
CA PHE A 324 -16.33 20.41 -23.18
C PHE A 324 -16.81 19.63 -21.94
N GLN A 325 -16.95 18.30 -22.03
CA GLN A 325 -17.28 17.44 -20.89
C GLN A 325 -16.07 17.29 -19.94
N PRO A 326 -16.28 17.01 -18.64
CA PRO A 326 -15.21 16.62 -17.73
C PRO A 326 -14.61 15.26 -18.12
N ILE A 327 -13.48 14.87 -17.52
CA ILE A 327 -12.89 13.53 -17.77
C ILE A 327 -13.94 12.44 -17.49
N ASP A 328 -14.60 12.52 -16.34
CA ASP A 328 -15.66 11.63 -15.90
C ASP A 328 -16.77 12.46 -15.24
N PRO A 329 -18.03 12.42 -15.74
CA PRO A 329 -19.12 13.21 -15.18
C PRO A 329 -19.58 12.74 -13.79
N GLU A 330 -19.22 11.53 -13.35
CA GLU A 330 -19.53 11.03 -12.01
C GLU A 330 -18.39 11.26 -11.00
N CYS A 331 -17.26 11.80 -11.45
CA CYS A 331 -16.09 12.04 -10.60
C CYS A 331 -16.16 13.43 -9.96
N GLU A 332 -16.18 13.47 -8.63
CA GLU A 332 -16.21 14.70 -7.83
C GLU A 332 -14.80 15.26 -7.54
N CYS A 333 -13.76 14.81 -8.25
CA CYS A 333 -12.42 15.33 -8.02
C CYS A 333 -12.27 16.78 -8.50
N PRO A 334 -11.35 17.57 -7.92
CA PRO A 334 -11.11 18.96 -8.29
C PRO A 334 -10.92 19.22 -9.80
N THR A 335 -10.39 18.24 -10.53
CA THR A 335 -10.20 18.33 -11.98
C THR A 335 -11.52 18.22 -12.73
N CYS A 336 -12.36 17.22 -12.41
CA CYS A 336 -13.62 16.99 -13.11
C CYS A 336 -14.66 18.08 -12.80
N GLU A 337 -14.63 18.67 -11.61
CA GLU A 337 -15.52 19.78 -11.27
C GLU A 337 -15.23 21.09 -12.05
N ARG A 338 -13.98 21.27 -12.53
CA ARG A 338 -13.49 22.59 -12.99
C ARG A 338 -12.99 22.63 -14.42
N HIS A 339 -12.61 21.49 -14.99
CA HIS A 339 -11.91 21.44 -16.26
C HIS A 339 -12.55 20.47 -17.24
N SER A 340 -12.65 20.91 -18.49
CA SER A 340 -13.09 20.08 -19.60
C SER A 340 -11.93 19.29 -20.22
N ARG A 341 -12.26 18.21 -20.92
CA ARG A 341 -11.31 17.45 -21.75
C ARG A 341 -10.66 18.34 -22.82
N ALA A 342 -11.38 19.30 -23.39
CA ALA A 342 -10.84 20.29 -24.34
C ALA A 342 -9.78 21.19 -23.73
N TYR A 343 -9.99 21.69 -22.51
CA TYR A 343 -8.99 22.48 -21.80
C TYR A 343 -7.73 21.66 -21.54
N LEU A 344 -7.90 20.43 -21.03
CA LEU A 344 -6.78 19.53 -20.77
C LEU A 344 -6.03 19.14 -22.05
N HIS A 345 -6.75 18.89 -23.15
CA HIS A 345 -6.18 18.60 -24.47
C HIS A 345 -5.30 19.75 -24.97
N ALA A 346 -5.82 20.98 -24.88
CA ALA A 346 -5.12 22.19 -25.31
C ALA A 346 -3.83 22.39 -24.52
N LEU A 347 -3.89 22.27 -23.19
CA LEU A 347 -2.74 22.48 -22.31
C LEU A 347 -1.71 21.35 -22.37
N PHE A 348 -2.08 20.12 -22.69
CA PHE A 348 -1.19 18.96 -22.56
C PHE A 348 0.13 19.11 -23.33
N LYS A 349 0.13 19.85 -24.45
CA LYS A 349 1.34 20.08 -25.26
C LYS A 349 2.11 21.34 -24.87
N SER A 350 1.48 22.27 -24.16
CA SER A 350 2.03 23.61 -23.91
C SER A 350 2.37 23.86 -22.45
N ASP A 351 1.77 23.13 -21.51
CA ASP A 351 1.93 23.36 -20.08
C ASP A 351 1.83 22.05 -19.26
N THR A 352 2.54 22.00 -18.14
CA THR A 352 2.54 20.86 -17.22
C THR A 352 1.27 20.77 -16.37
N ALA A 353 0.48 21.85 -16.29
CA ALA A 353 -0.79 21.89 -15.57
C ALA A 353 -1.77 20.78 -16.01
N ALA A 354 -1.82 20.43 -17.30
CA ALA A 354 -2.66 19.32 -17.74
C ALA A 354 -2.25 17.99 -17.09
N MET A 355 -0.94 17.72 -17.00
CA MET A 355 -0.42 16.51 -16.35
C MET A 355 -0.76 16.49 -14.85
N HIS A 356 -0.69 17.65 -14.20
CA HIS A 356 -1.07 17.85 -12.80
C HIS A 356 -2.55 17.50 -12.57
N HIS A 357 -3.45 18.09 -13.36
CA HIS A 357 -4.88 17.84 -13.29
C HIS A 357 -5.24 16.38 -13.55
N ILE A 358 -4.63 15.74 -14.55
CA ILE A 358 -4.85 14.32 -14.84
C ILE A 358 -4.29 13.45 -13.70
N THR A 359 -3.21 13.87 -13.04
CA THR A 359 -2.65 13.14 -11.88
C THR A 359 -3.61 13.15 -10.69
N ILE A 360 -4.18 14.32 -10.37
CA ILE A 360 -5.22 14.47 -9.34
C ILE A 360 -6.39 13.53 -9.65
N HIS A 361 -6.89 13.57 -10.88
CA HIS A 361 -8.00 12.71 -11.34
C HIS A 361 -7.67 11.22 -11.19
N ASN A 362 -6.51 10.78 -11.71
CA ASN A 362 -6.13 9.38 -11.71
C ASN A 362 -5.93 8.80 -10.31
N ILE A 363 -5.40 9.60 -9.36
CA ILE A 363 -5.30 9.17 -7.95
C ILE A 363 -6.69 9.06 -7.33
N SER A 364 -7.55 10.06 -7.55
CA SER A 364 -8.93 10.02 -7.07
C SER A 364 -9.66 8.78 -7.58
N TYR A 365 -9.55 8.49 -8.88
CA TYR A 365 -10.12 7.30 -9.50
C TYR A 365 -9.63 6.00 -8.84
N GLN A 366 -8.31 5.83 -8.68
CA GLN A 366 -7.75 4.62 -8.06
C GLN A 366 -8.18 4.42 -6.61
N ARG A 367 -8.20 5.51 -5.83
CA ARG A 367 -8.72 5.49 -4.46
C ARG A 367 -10.17 5.00 -4.47
N LEU A 368 -11.01 5.61 -5.31
CA LEU A 368 -12.42 5.23 -5.41
C LEU A 368 -12.63 3.78 -5.87
N VAL A 369 -11.76 3.23 -6.74
CA VAL A 369 -11.83 1.80 -7.14
C VAL A 369 -11.69 0.90 -5.92
N CYS A 370 -10.69 1.11 -5.06
CA CYS A 370 -10.52 0.34 -3.82
C CYS A 370 -11.64 0.57 -2.79
N GLU A 371 -12.26 1.76 -2.83
CA GLU A 371 -13.31 2.16 -1.90
C GLU A 371 -14.74 1.88 -2.40
N SER A 372 -14.91 1.48 -3.65
CA SER A 372 -16.22 1.25 -4.29
C SER A 372 -16.96 0.10 -3.63
N PRO A 373 -18.30 0.01 -3.67
CA PRO A 373 -19.03 -1.14 -3.14
C PRO A 373 -18.66 -2.50 -3.77
N ALA A 374 -18.10 -2.49 -4.99
CA ALA A 374 -17.58 -3.70 -5.63
C ALA A 374 -16.32 -4.22 -4.92
N SER A 375 -15.50 -3.32 -4.37
CA SER A 375 -14.32 -3.63 -3.56
C SER A 375 -14.64 -3.70 -2.06
N ARG A 376 -15.54 -2.83 -1.59
CA ARG A 376 -16.16 -2.78 -0.27
C ARG A 376 -17.48 -3.52 -0.34
N VAL A 377 -17.40 -4.84 -0.31
CA VAL A 377 -18.56 -5.74 -0.29
C VAL A 377 -19.70 -5.16 0.51
N TYR A 378 -20.87 -5.04 -0.13
CA TYR A 378 -22.18 -4.65 0.42
C TYR A 378 -22.16 -4.49 1.95
N LEU A 379 -21.70 -3.32 2.42
CA LEU A 379 -22.00 -2.86 3.76
C LEU A 379 -23.49 -2.55 3.75
N SER A 380 -24.30 -3.57 4.01
CA SER A 380 -25.72 -3.38 4.27
C SER A 380 -25.87 -2.22 5.25
N ARG A 381 -26.77 -1.28 4.93
CA ARG A 381 -27.13 -0.11 5.73
C ARG A 381 -27.80 -0.48 7.07
N SER A 382 -27.23 -1.40 7.85
CA SER A 382 -27.91 -2.01 9.00
C SER A 382 -27.07 -2.23 10.26
N SER A 383 -25.87 -1.65 10.38
CA SER A 383 -25.12 -1.75 11.65
C SER A 383 -24.28 -0.54 12.05
N LEU A 384 -24.58 0.65 11.51
CA LEU A 384 -24.20 1.90 12.19
C LEU A 384 -25.24 2.18 13.27
N CYS A 385 -24.82 2.05 14.53
CA CYS A 385 -25.57 2.51 15.70
C CYS A 385 -26.04 3.96 15.46
N PRO A 386 -27.35 4.28 15.52
CA PRO A 386 -27.88 5.63 15.25
C PRO A 386 -27.61 6.63 16.38
N GLY A 387 -26.51 6.48 17.12
CA GLY A 387 -26.24 7.23 18.37
C GLY A 387 -25.01 8.14 18.38
N CYS A 388 -24.17 8.18 17.34
CA CYS A 388 -22.92 8.95 17.36
C CYS A 388 -22.78 10.00 16.27
N VAL A 389 -23.88 10.68 15.94
CA VAL A 389 -23.83 11.99 15.27
C VAL A 389 -24.60 12.99 16.12
N ARG A 390 -23.86 13.79 16.89
CA ARG A 390 -24.19 15.18 17.19
C ARG A 390 -23.00 16.03 16.79
#